data_AF-A0A800A613-F1
#
_entry.id   AF-A0A800A613-F1
#
_cell.length_a   1.000
_cell.length_b   1.000
_cell.length_c   1.000
_cell.angle_alpha   90.00
_cell.angle_beta   90.00
_cell.angle_gamma   90.00
#
_symmetry.space_group_name_H-M   'P 1'
#
loop_
_entity.id
_entity.type
_entity.pdbx_description
1 polymer ?
#
loop_
_entity_poly.entity_id
_entity_poly.type
_entity_poly.pdbx_seq_one_letter_code
_entity_poly.pdbx_strand_id
1 'polypeptide(L)' 'MVGKTITRAQLGEAVYQEVGLSRNESVELLESVLSKMSTALARGETVKISSFGSFSVR' A
#
# COMPACT_ATOMS: atom_id res chain seq x y z
N MET A 1 -11.02 -14.84 -13.04
CA MET A 1 -11.54 -13.58 -12.51
C MET A 1 -11.22 -12.48 -13.51
N VAL A 2 -12.21 -12.01 -14.28
CA VAL A 2 -12.05 -10.82 -15.14
C VAL A 2 -11.59 -9.68 -14.22
N GLY A 3 -10.49 -9.01 -14.60
CA GLY A 3 -9.69 -8.17 -13.72
C GLY A 3 -10.47 -7.03 -13.08
N LYS A 4 -10.97 -7.26 -11.86
CA LYS A 4 -11.56 -6.22 -11.03
C LYS A 4 -10.47 -5.19 -10.75
N THR A 5 -10.67 -3.96 -11.22
CA THR A 5 -9.82 -2.83 -10.83
C THR A 5 -9.94 -2.63 -9.33
N ILE A 6 -8.82 -2.73 -8.62
CA ILE A 6 -8.75 -2.45 -7.19
C ILE A 6 -8.35 -0.98 -7.03
N THR A 7 -9.17 -0.22 -6.30
CA THR A 7 -8.91 1.19 -5.99
C THR A 7 -8.29 1.36 -4.61
N ARG A 8 -7.63 2.50 -4.38
CA ARG A 8 -7.10 2.87 -3.05
C ARG A 8 -8.20 2.92 -2.00
N ALA A 9 -9.39 3.42 -2.35
CA ALA A 9 -10.54 3.43 -1.45
C ALA A 9 -10.95 2.00 -1.02
N GLN A 10 -10.91 1.04 -1.95
CA GLN A 10 -11.20 -0.36 -1.64
C GLN A 10 -10.13 -1.00 -0.76
N LEU A 11 -8.85 -0.64 -0.96
CA LEU A 11 -7.77 -1.09 -0.07
C LEU A 11 -7.91 -0.49 1.34
N GLY A 12 -8.24 0.80 1.45
CA GLY A 12 -8.48 1.45 2.75
C GLY A 12 -9.65 0.82 3.51
N GLU A 13 -10.74 0.48 2.80
CA GLU A 13 -11.85 -0.29 3.37
C GLU A 13 -11.41 -1.67 3.87
N ALA A 14 -10.63 -2.40 3.07
CA ALA A 14 -10.14 -3.71 3.48
C ALA A 14 -9.27 -3.62 4.76
N VAL A 15 -8.40 -2.61 4.86
CA VAL A 15 -7.60 -2.36 6.07
C VAL A 15 -8.48 -2.02 7.27
N TYR A 16 -9.54 -1.23 7.07
CA TYR A 16 -10.52 -0.91 8.12
C TYR A 16 -11.18 -2.18 8.68
N GLN A 17 -11.64 -3.08 7.81
CA GLN A 17 -12.31 -4.32 8.22
C GLN A 17 -11.36 -5.30 8.94
N GLU A 18 -10.10 -5.36 8.55
CA GLU A 18 -9.15 -6.36 9.05
C GLU A 18 -8.40 -5.92 10.33
N VAL A 19 -8.15 -4.63 10.52
CA VAL A 19 -7.22 -4.13 11.57
C VAL A 19 -7.93 -3.43 12.73
N GLY A 20 -9.25 -3.16 12.62
CA GLY A 20 -10.05 -2.58 13.70
C GLY A 20 -9.76 -1.10 14.01
N LEU A 21 -9.06 -0.41 13.10
CA LEU A 21 -8.84 1.04 13.14
C LEU A 21 -10.12 1.79 12.75
N SER A 22 -10.16 3.11 12.94
CA SER A 22 -11.18 3.93 12.27
C SER A 22 -10.91 3.99 10.77
N ARG A 23 -11.96 4.25 9.98
CA ARG A 23 -11.87 4.42 8.52
C ARG A 23 -10.80 5.44 8.11
N ASN A 24 -10.67 6.54 8.85
CA ASN A 24 -9.68 7.58 8.56
C ASN A 24 -8.26 7.08 8.81
N GLU A 25 -8.01 6.45 9.96
CA GLU A 25 -6.71 5.88 10.31
C GLU A 25 -6.29 4.78 9.31
N SER A 26 -7.23 3.97 8.81
CA SER A 26 -6.94 2.97 7.78
C SER A 26 -6.51 3.58 6.45
N VAL A 27 -7.14 4.68 6.04
CA VAL A 27 -6.75 5.42 4.83
C VAL A 27 -5.38 6.08 5.03
N GLU A 28 -5.16 6.73 6.17
CA GLU A 28 -3.87 7.35 6.51
C GLU A 28 -2.73 6.32 6.56
N LEU A 29 -2.99 5.13 7.10
CA LEU A 29 -2.02 4.03 7.13
C LEU A 29 -1.66 3.57 5.72
N LEU A 30 -2.66 3.34 4.86
CA LEU A 30 -2.43 2.96 3.46
C LEU A 30 -1.60 4.02 2.73
N GLU A 31 -1.97 5.29 2.85
CA GLU A 31 -1.24 6.39 2.20
C GLU A 31 0.18 6.56 2.76
N SER A 32 0.39 6.36 4.06
CA SER A 32 1.71 6.36 4.69
C SER A 32 2.62 5.26 4.11
N VAL A 33 2.09 4.05 3.91
CA VAL A 33 2.83 2.94 3.30
C VAL A 33 3.23 3.27 1.86
N LEU A 34 2.25 3.68 1.04
CA LEU A 34 2.51 4.01 -0.37
C LEU A 34 3.50 5.17 -0.51
N SER A 35 3.37 6.20 0.32
CA SER A 35 4.29 7.34 0.36
C SER A 35 5.72 6.91 0.71
N LYS A 36 5.89 6.06 1.73
CA LYS A 36 7.22 5.53 2.12
C LYS A 36 7.84 4.71 0.98
N MET A 37 7.06 3.85 0.33
CA MET A 37 7.52 3.07 -0.82
C MET A 37 7.96 3.97 -1.97
N SER A 38 7.12 4.93 -2.37
CA SER A 38 7.43 5.86 -3.46
C SER A 38 8.66 6.71 -3.15
N THR A 39 8.80 7.19 -1.91
CA THR A 39 9.96 8.02 -1.52
C THR A 39 11.25 7.20 -1.54
N ALA A 40 11.24 5.96 -1.05
CA ALA A 40 12.41 5.07 -1.11
C ALA A 40 12.80 4.77 -2.57
N LEU A 41 11.83 4.40 -3.41
CA LEU A 41 12.08 4.15 -4.83
C LEU A 41 12.61 5.38 -5.56
N ALA A 42 12.09 6.57 -5.26
CA ALA A 42 12.58 7.84 -5.84
C ALA A 42 14.03 8.14 -5.47
N ARG A 43 14.53 7.64 -4.34
CA ARG A 43 15.96 7.71 -3.95
C ARG A 43 16.82 6.62 -4.57
N GLY A 44 16.25 5.76 -5.42
CA GLY A 44 16.96 4.61 -6.01
C GLY A 44 17.11 3.42 -5.06
N GLU A 45 16.46 3.44 -3.89
CA GLU A 45 16.50 2.33 -2.95
C GLU A 45 15.58 1.20 -3.41
N THR A 46 15.99 -0.05 -3.14
CA THR A 46 15.13 -1.21 -3.35
C THR A 46 14.18 -1.37 -2.17
N VAL A 47 12.88 -1.47 -2.45
CA VAL A 47 11.85 -1.76 -1.44
C VAL A 47 11.53 -3.24 -1.47
N LYS A 48 11.82 -3.95 -0.37
CA LYS A 48 11.51 -5.37 -0.22
C LYS A 48 10.38 -5.58 0.77
N ILE A 49 9.32 -6.25 0.33
CA ILE A 49 8.20 -6.68 1.16
C ILE A 49 8.21 -8.20 1.19
N SER A 50 8.59 -8.77 2.33
CA SER A 50 8.66 -10.22 2.53
C SER A 50 7.33 -10.88 2.17
N SER A 51 7.39 -12.02 1.48
CA SER A 51 6.23 -12.78 1.00
C SER A 51 5.30 -12.03 0.03
N PHE A 52 5.70 -10.87 -0.47
CA PHE A 52 4.95 -10.11 -1.47
C PHE A 52 5.78 -9.84 -2.72
N GLY A 53 6.92 -9.14 -2.58
CA GLY A 53 7.77 -8.82 -3.72
C GLY A 53 8.89 -7.83 -3.42
N SER A 54 9.72 -7.60 -4.43
CA SER A 54 10.79 -6.60 -4.41
C SER A 54 10.56 -5.60 -5.54
N PHE A 55 10.68 -4.31 -5.23
CA PHE A 55 10.46 -3.20 -6.13
C PHE A 55 11.76 -2.40 -6.27
N SER A 56 12.14 -2.08 -7.50
CA SER A 56 13.29 -1.24 -7.83
C SER A 56 13.02 -0.40 -9.08
N VAL A 57 13.73 0.72 -9.19
CA VAL A 57 13.68 1.60 -10.37
C VAL A 57 14.73 1.13 -11.37
N ARG A 58 14.41 1.18 -12.67
CA ARG A 58 15.29 0.83 -13.80
C ARG A 58 15.45 2.01 -14.73
#